data_AF-A0A8E2F914-F1
#
_entry.id   AF-A0A8E2F914-F1
#
_cell.length_a   1.000
_cell.length_b   1.000
_cell.length_c   1.000
_cell.angle_alpha   90.00
_cell.angle_beta   90.00
_cell.angle_gamma   90.00
#
_symmetry.space_group_name_H-M   'P 1'
#
loop_
_entity.id
_entity.type
_entity.pdbx_description
1 polymer ?
#
loop_
_entity_poly.entity_id
_entity_poly.type
_entity_poly.pdbx_seq_one_letter_code
_entity_poly.pdbx_strand_id
1 'polypeptide(L)'
;LSVWKPLAGPLRDYPMAYCDAKTMDPKNDLFPVDEVFPTVANEVYQVLYNPNHRWYYIPDQLDSEVTIFAGYDSRRGQSLSVPHCSFDLGDASSGVPRQSIEVRAFVFLQG
;
A
#
# COMPACT_ATOMS: atom_id res chain seq x y z
N LEU A 1 -6.09 7.48 6.66
CA LEU A 1 -5.47 6.26 7.24
C LEU A 1 -6.04 5.06 6.50
N SER A 2 -5.23 4.07 6.16
CA SER A 2 -5.68 2.80 5.59
C SER A 2 -5.46 1.69 6.61
N VAL A 3 -6.44 0.80 6.71
CA VAL A 3 -6.37 -0.46 7.46
C VAL A 3 -6.54 -1.58 6.46
N TRP A 4 -5.58 -2.50 6.42
CA TRP A 4 -5.58 -3.62 5.48
C TRP A 4 -5.44 -4.95 6.21
N LYS A 5 -6.15 -5.98 5.77
CA LYS A 5 -5.94 -7.36 6.22
C LYS A 5 -6.30 -8.39 5.14
N PRO A 6 -5.69 -9.59 5.17
CA PRO A 6 -6.19 -10.71 4.40
C PRO A 6 -7.51 -11.25 5.00
N LEU A 7 -8.33 -11.88 4.17
CA LEU A 7 -9.55 -12.58 4.61
C LEU A 7 -9.30 -14.06 4.93
N ALA A 8 -8.15 -14.59 4.55
CA ALA A 8 -7.69 -15.93 4.90
C ALA A 8 -6.18 -15.92 5.13
N GLY A 9 -5.72 -16.65 6.15
CA GLY A 9 -4.31 -16.81 6.49
C GLY A 9 -3.91 -18.28 6.69
N PRO A 10 -2.61 -18.62 6.68
CA PRO A 10 -1.49 -17.72 6.42
C PRO A 10 -1.46 -17.24 4.96
N LEU A 11 -1.25 -15.93 4.76
CA LEU A 11 -1.23 -15.35 3.43
C LEU A 11 0.10 -15.66 2.72
N ARG A 12 0.03 -16.52 1.69
CA ARG A 12 1.18 -16.92 0.86
C ARG A 12 0.93 -16.77 -0.64
N ASP A 13 -0.19 -16.18 -1.03
CA ASP A 13 -0.45 -15.75 -2.42
C ASP A 13 -0.39 -14.23 -2.47
N TYR A 14 0.51 -13.66 -3.27
CA TYR A 14 0.66 -12.22 -3.48
C TYR A 14 0.55 -11.36 -2.18
N PRO A 15 1.41 -11.53 -1.16
CA PRO A 15 1.37 -10.70 0.04
C PRO A 15 1.53 -9.20 -0.25
N MET A 16 1.14 -8.36 0.71
CA MET A 16 1.31 -6.91 0.60
C MET A 16 2.68 -6.46 1.10
N ALA A 17 3.38 -5.70 0.27
CA ALA A 17 4.56 -4.95 0.65
C ALA A 17 4.20 -3.48 0.93
N TYR A 18 4.92 -2.87 1.86
CA TYR A 18 4.76 -1.48 2.31
C TYR A 18 6.13 -0.80 2.30
N CYS A 19 6.24 0.34 1.62
CA CYS A 19 7.47 1.12 1.60
C CYS A 19 7.54 2.05 2.82
N ASP A 20 8.70 2.10 3.50
CA ASP A 20 8.95 3.07 4.56
C ASP A 20 8.93 4.50 3.97
N ALA A 21 7.90 5.27 4.34
CA ALA A 21 7.71 6.64 3.88
C ALA A 21 8.92 7.56 4.16
N LYS A 22 9.78 7.22 5.14
CA LYS A 22 11.02 7.98 5.42
C LYS A 22 12.13 7.74 4.40
N THR A 23 11.99 6.72 3.56
CA THR A 23 12.91 6.40 2.46
C THR A 23 12.43 6.89 1.10
N MET A 24 11.22 7.43 1.05
CA MET A 24 10.62 8.00 -0.14
C MET A 24 11.11 9.44 -0.32
N ASP A 25 11.49 9.81 -1.53
CA ASP A 25 11.61 11.20 -1.98
C ASP A 25 10.37 11.55 -2.82
N PRO A 26 9.32 12.18 -2.26
CA PRO A 26 8.09 12.44 -2.99
C PRO A 26 8.26 13.27 -4.27
N LYS A 27 9.36 14.03 -4.41
CA LYS A 27 9.58 14.86 -5.61
C LYS A 27 10.14 14.05 -6.78
N ASN A 28 10.95 13.04 -6.49
CA ASN A 28 11.67 12.27 -7.50
C ASN A 28 11.15 10.84 -7.66
N ASP A 29 10.48 10.30 -6.64
CA ASP A 29 10.00 8.92 -6.63
C ASP A 29 8.52 8.79 -6.99
N LEU A 30 7.73 9.88 -6.95
CA LEU A 30 6.30 9.84 -7.25
C LEU A 30 6.00 10.52 -8.58
N PHE A 31 5.47 9.76 -9.53
CA PHE A 31 5.07 10.26 -10.83
C PHE A 31 3.54 10.27 -10.94
N PRO A 32 2.87 11.43 -11.07
CA PRO A 32 1.43 11.50 -11.21
C PRO A 32 1.01 10.87 -12.55
N VAL A 33 0.01 10.00 -12.50
CA VAL A 33 -0.59 9.37 -13.67
C VAL A 33 -2.10 9.36 -13.54
N ASP A 34 -2.77 9.45 -14.69
CA ASP A 34 -4.21 9.27 -14.76
C ASP A 34 -4.56 7.78 -14.75
N GLU A 35 -5.40 7.38 -13.80
CA GLU A 35 -6.05 6.09 -13.77
C GLU A 35 -7.44 6.24 -14.40
N VAL A 36 -7.55 5.86 -15.68
CA VAL A 36 -8.74 6.08 -16.50
C VAL A 36 -9.55 4.80 -16.63
N PHE A 37 -10.78 4.85 -16.13
CA PHE A 37 -11.81 3.82 -16.30
C PHE A 37 -12.95 4.35 -17.20
N PRO A 38 -13.87 3.48 -17.68
CA PRO A 38 -14.94 3.91 -18.60
C PRO A 38 -15.82 5.07 -18.10
N THR A 39 -15.96 5.26 -16.79
CA THR A 39 -16.86 6.26 -16.19
C THR A 39 -16.18 7.20 -15.20
N VAL A 40 -14.91 6.98 -14.86
CA VAL A 40 -14.18 7.77 -13.86
C VAL A 40 -12.71 7.87 -14.25
N ALA A 41 -12.14 9.06 -14.05
CA ALA A 41 -10.70 9.26 -14.08
C ALA A 41 -10.26 9.67 -12.67
N ASN A 42 -9.29 8.95 -12.13
CA ASN A 42 -8.60 9.31 -10.90
C ASN A 42 -7.17 9.74 -11.23
N GLU A 43 -6.56 10.53 -10.35
CA GLU A 43 -5.12 10.75 -10.36
C GLU A 43 -4.49 9.88 -9.28
N VAL A 44 -3.48 9.08 -9.66
CA VAL A 44 -2.69 8.26 -8.73
C VAL A 44 -1.20 8.56 -8.93
N TYR A 45 -0.38 8.16 -7.96
CA TYR A 45 1.07 8.23 -8.11
C TYR A 45 1.62 6.84 -8.43
N GLN A 46 2.37 6.72 -9.52
CA GLN A 46 3.28 5.60 -9.75
C GLN A 46 4.58 5.83 -8.98
N VAL A 47 5.10 4.77 -8.39
CA VAL A 47 6.32 4.82 -7.58
C VAL A 47 7.48 4.37 -8.45
N LEU A 48 8.42 5.29 -8.70
CA LEU A 48 9.62 5.03 -9.46
C LEU A 48 10.63 4.25 -8.61
N TYR A 49 11.45 3.42 -9.26
CA TYR A 49 12.50 2.68 -8.60
C TYR A 49 13.52 3.63 -7.96
N ASN A 50 13.83 3.38 -6.68
CA ASN A 50 14.91 4.02 -5.97
C ASN A 50 15.58 2.99 -5.06
N PRO A 51 16.91 2.77 -5.16
CA PRO A 51 17.61 1.76 -4.36
C PRO A 51 17.60 2.06 -2.85
N ASN A 52 17.24 3.28 -2.45
CA ASN A 52 17.12 3.65 -1.03
C ASN A 52 15.78 3.24 -0.41
N HIS A 53 14.78 2.86 -1.23
CA HIS A 53 13.49 2.41 -0.73
C HIS A 53 13.65 1.18 0.15
N ARG A 54 13.08 1.24 1.35
CA ARG A 54 12.99 0.07 2.23
C ARG A 54 11.57 -0.46 2.23
N TRP A 55 11.40 -1.68 1.74
CA TRP A 55 10.13 -2.38 1.65
C TRP A 55 10.03 -3.43 2.75
N TYR A 56 8.84 -3.53 3.34
CA TYR A 56 8.52 -4.48 4.41
C TYR A 56 7.24 -5.23 4.06
N TYR A 57 7.15 -6.49 4.48
CA TYR A 57 5.93 -7.27 4.43
C TYR A 57 5.84 -8.16 5.66
N ILE A 58 4.64 -8.67 5.95
CA ILE A 58 4.41 -9.61 7.04
C ILE A 58 4.40 -11.03 6.44
N PRO A 59 5.41 -11.87 6.69
CA PRO A 59 5.39 -13.25 6.22
C PRO A 59 4.30 -14.02 6.95
N ASP A 60 3.60 -14.91 6.23
CA ASP A 60 2.54 -15.77 6.77
C ASP A 60 1.41 -15.01 7.50
N GLN A 61 1.12 -13.78 7.08
CA GLN A 61 0.13 -12.92 7.73
C GLN A 61 -1.21 -13.64 7.91
N LEU A 62 -1.69 -13.68 9.16
CA LEU A 62 -2.96 -14.28 9.51
C LEU A 62 -4.13 -13.31 9.25
N ASP A 63 -5.33 -13.86 9.11
CA ASP A 63 -6.56 -13.05 9.00
C ASP A 63 -6.89 -12.30 10.30
N SER A 64 -6.29 -12.66 11.43
CA SER A 64 -6.38 -11.91 12.69
C SER A 64 -5.43 -10.71 12.76
N GLU A 65 -4.50 -10.58 11.81
CA GLU A 65 -3.49 -9.52 11.78
C GLU A 65 -3.84 -8.41 10.77
N VAL A 66 -3.70 -7.16 11.20
CA VAL A 66 -4.00 -5.98 10.37
C VAL A 66 -2.77 -5.11 10.23
N THR A 67 -2.59 -4.54 9.05
CA THR A 67 -1.62 -3.46 8.80
C THR A 67 -2.35 -2.12 8.80
N ILE A 68 -1.78 -1.14 9.49
CA ILE A 68 -2.29 0.23 9.50
C ILE A 68 -1.20 1.16 8.96
N PHE A 69 -1.54 1.96 7.96
CA PHE A 69 -0.60 2.87 7.31
C PHE A 69 -1.25 4.18 6.85
N ALA A 70 -0.45 5.24 6.72
CA ALA A 70 -0.92 6.54 6.28
C ALA A 70 -0.93 6.62 4.73
N GLY A 71 -2.03 7.11 4.16
CA GLY A 71 -2.18 7.31 2.72
C GLY A 71 -2.01 8.77 2.29
N TYR A 72 -2.37 9.72 3.16
CA TYR A 72 -2.31 11.15 2.90
C TYR A 72 -2.50 11.94 4.20
N ASP A 73 -1.91 13.14 4.26
CA ASP A 73 -2.11 14.12 5.33
C ASP A 73 -2.21 15.52 4.72
N SER A 74 -3.23 16.31 5.07
CA SER A 74 -3.47 17.62 4.46
C SER A 74 -2.45 18.70 4.85
N ARG A 75 -1.70 18.52 5.95
CA ARG A 75 -0.63 19.44 6.39
C ARG A 75 0.73 19.00 5.86
N ARG A 76 0.93 17.70 5.68
CA ARG A 76 2.22 17.09 5.32
C ARG A 76 2.29 16.55 3.89
N GLY A 77 1.18 16.59 3.15
CA GLY A 77 1.06 16.04 1.81
C GLY A 77 1.46 14.56 1.75
N GLN A 78 2.21 14.20 0.70
CA GLN A 78 2.65 12.83 0.43
C GLN A 78 3.82 12.37 1.29
N SER A 79 4.39 13.22 2.16
CA SER A 79 5.54 12.85 3.00
C SER A 79 5.25 11.77 4.05
N LEU A 80 3.97 11.44 4.27
CA LEU A 80 3.52 10.34 5.12
C LEU A 80 2.83 9.23 4.32
N SER A 81 2.66 9.39 3.01
CA SER A 81 2.04 8.37 2.18
C SER A 81 2.94 7.14 2.15
N VAL A 82 2.37 5.98 2.42
CA VAL A 82 3.03 4.68 2.33
C VAL A 82 2.64 4.03 1.01
N PRO A 83 3.53 4.04 -0.01
CA PRO A 83 3.37 3.18 -1.16
C PRO A 83 3.23 1.72 -0.74
N HIS A 84 2.31 1.02 -1.38
CA HIS A 84 2.04 -0.37 -1.09
C HIS A 84 1.58 -1.06 -2.36
N CYS A 85 1.98 -2.31 -2.52
CA CYS A 85 1.60 -3.15 -3.65
C CYS A 85 1.64 -4.61 -3.23
N SER A 86 0.99 -5.46 -4.01
CA SER A 86 1.25 -6.89 -3.91
C SER A 86 2.50 -7.27 -4.69
N PHE A 87 3.23 -8.28 -4.21
CA PHE A 87 4.38 -8.82 -4.91
C PHE A 87 4.30 -10.35 -4.98
N ASP A 88 4.91 -10.90 -6.03
CA ASP A 88 4.95 -12.34 -6.25
C ASP A 88 6.04 -12.98 -5.37
N LEU A 89 5.68 -14.08 -4.67
CA LEU A 89 6.63 -14.88 -3.88
C LEU A 89 7.38 -15.92 -4.74
N GLY A 90 7.05 -16.05 -6.02
CA GLY A 90 7.63 -17.05 -6.92
C GLY A 90 7.37 -18.46 -6.40
N ASP A 91 8.42 -19.29 -6.34
CA ASP A 91 8.33 -20.69 -5.89
C ASP A 91 7.89 -20.85 -4.42
N ALA A 92 7.99 -19.78 -3.62
CA ALA A 92 7.50 -19.79 -2.24
C ALA A 92 5.98 -19.52 -2.13
N SER A 93 5.33 -19.16 -3.24
CA SER A 93 3.88 -18.94 -3.27
C SER A 93 3.12 -20.25 -3.02
N SER A 94 2.06 -20.19 -2.22
CA SER A 94 1.21 -21.35 -1.94
C SER A 94 -0.15 -20.95 -1.39
N GLY A 95 -1.07 -21.93 -1.34
CA GLY A 95 -2.41 -21.74 -0.80
C GLY A 95 -3.43 -21.38 -1.89
N VAL A 96 -4.45 -20.62 -1.50
CA VAL A 96 -5.53 -20.18 -2.38
C VAL A 96 -5.31 -18.75 -2.85
N PRO A 97 -5.91 -18.31 -3.97
CA PRO A 97 -5.84 -16.93 -4.41
C PRO A 97 -6.23 -15.96 -3.30
N ARG A 98 -5.40 -14.92 -3.11
CA ARG A 98 -5.58 -13.95 -2.03
C ARG A 98 -6.92 -13.25 -2.12
N GLN A 99 -7.60 -13.23 -0.99
CA GLN A 99 -8.73 -12.34 -0.71
C GLN A 99 -8.35 -11.40 0.42
N SER A 100 -8.63 -10.10 0.27
CA SER A 100 -8.26 -9.09 1.26
C SER A 100 -9.24 -7.93 1.24
N ILE A 101 -9.18 -7.10 2.28
CA ILE A 101 -9.95 -5.87 2.37
C ILE A 101 -9.03 -4.72 2.81
N GLU A 102 -9.20 -3.57 2.16
CA GLU A 102 -8.67 -2.29 2.64
C GLU A 102 -9.83 -1.38 3.02
N VAL A 103 -9.75 -0.78 4.19
CA VAL A 103 -10.67 0.26 4.66
C VAL A 103 -9.91 1.56 4.82
N ARG A 104 -10.41 2.62 4.17
CA ARG A 104 -9.86 3.97 4.28
C ARG A 104 -10.67 4.79 5.28
N ALA A 105 -10.02 5.23 6.35
CA ALA A 105 -10.57 6.12 7.35
C ALA A 105 -10.06 7.56 7.13
N PHE A 106 -10.99 8.51 7.10
CA PHE A 106 -10.72 9.94 6.95
C PHE A 106 -10.99 10.66 8.27
N VAL A 107 -10.10 11.57 8.65
CA VAL A 107 -10.24 12.39 9.86
C VAL A 107 -10.35 13.84 9.41
N PHE A 108 -11.44 14.49 9.79
CA PHE A 108 -11.68 15.91 9.53
C PHE A 108 -11.51 16.66 10.84
N LEU A 109 -10.55 17.59 10.87
CA LEU A 109 -10.30 18.44 12.02
C LEU A 109 -10.94 19.80 11.75
N GLN A 110 -11.79 20.26 12.67
CA GLN A 110 -12.24 21.66 12.68
C GLN A 110 -11.09 22.53 13.20
N GLY A 111 -10.80 23.61 12.46
CA GLY A 111 -9.87 24.66 12.88
C GLY A 111 -10.58 25.71 13.72
#